data_AF-A0A3N1I630-F1
#
_entry.id   AF-A0A3N1I630-F1
#
_cell.length_a   1.000
_cell.length_b   1.000
_cell.length_c   1.000
_cell.angle_alpha   90.00
_cell.angle_beta   90.00
_cell.angle_gamma   90.00
#
_symmetry.space_group_name_H-M   'P 1'
#
loop_
_entity.id
_entity.type
_entity.pdbx_description
1 polymer ?
#
loop_
_entity_poly.entity_id
_entity_poly.type
_entity_poly.pdbx_seq_one_letter_code
_entity_poly.pdbx_strand_id
1 'polypeptide(L)'
;MIATVPLRHWDDALQIRHLKSEGALRDQHFIITVRSDVDKATFSIKPFAELVVLNNRLRFVVMPETQYPEIAGSEDEIFSEIERNLAQFLKSKYRVDVSLVRNKPSVKRRADNQWAHR
;
A
#
# COMPACT_ATOMS: atom_id res chain seq x y z
N MET A 1 11.88 -1.67 -9.67
CA MET A 1 10.41 -1.86 -9.77
C MET A 1 10.10 -3.31 -9.42
N ILE A 2 9.06 -3.60 -8.64
CA ILE A 2 8.72 -4.97 -8.20
C ILE A 2 7.68 -5.59 -9.13
N ALA A 3 6.57 -4.89 -9.37
CA ALA A 3 5.46 -5.39 -10.17
C ALA A 3 4.64 -4.24 -10.76
N THR A 4 3.90 -4.54 -11.81
CA THR A 4 2.87 -3.69 -12.39
C THR A 4 1.54 -4.44 -12.32
N VAL A 5 0.51 -3.78 -11.78
CA VAL A 5 -0.81 -4.37 -11.56
C VAL A 5 -1.83 -3.57 -12.38
N PRO A 6 -2.47 -4.16 -13.41
CA PRO A 6 -3.44 -3.45 -14.23
C PRO A 6 -4.70 -3.12 -13.42
N LEU A 7 -5.26 -1.93 -13.65
CA LEU A 7 -6.59 -1.56 -13.13
C LEU A 7 -7.64 -2.09 -14.11
N ARG A 8 -8.71 -2.72 -13.62
CA ARG A 8 -9.72 -3.35 -14.49
C ARG A 8 -10.71 -2.35 -15.06
N HIS A 9 -11.04 -1.33 -14.30
CA HIS A 9 -12.03 -0.31 -14.64
C HIS A 9 -11.41 0.97 -15.22
N TRP A 10 -10.08 0.98 -15.39
CA TRP A 10 -9.32 2.14 -15.83
C TRP A 10 -8.29 1.70 -16.87
N ASP A 11 -8.05 2.51 -17.91
CA ASP A 11 -6.93 2.28 -18.86
C ASP A 11 -5.59 2.71 -18.24
N ASP A 12 -5.26 2.10 -17.10
CA ASP A 12 -4.06 2.40 -16.34
C ASP A 12 -3.60 1.22 -15.48
N ALA A 13 -2.47 1.38 -14.77
CA ALA A 13 -1.92 0.35 -13.91
C ALA A 13 -1.27 0.95 -12.66
N LEU A 14 -1.26 0.19 -11.56
CA LEU A 14 -0.44 0.49 -10.40
C LEU A 14 0.97 -0.07 -10.57
N GLN A 15 1.96 0.68 -10.11
CA GLN A 15 3.36 0.26 -10.08
C GLN A 15 3.82 0.12 -8.64
N ILE A 16 4.26 -1.08 -8.27
CA ILE A 16 4.83 -1.36 -6.95
C ILE A 16 6.33 -1.11 -7.02
N ARG A 17 6.81 -0.16 -6.23
CA ARG A 17 8.20 0.29 -6.21
C ARG A 17 8.80 0.08 -4.83
N HIS A 18 10.08 -0.24 -4.82
CA HIS A 18 10.86 -0.41 -3.61
C HIS A 18 11.72 0.83 -3.39
N LEU A 19 11.55 1.55 -2.28
CA LEU A 19 12.25 2.81 -2.03
C LEU A 19 13.67 2.62 -1.49
N LYS A 20 13.92 1.56 -0.71
CA LYS A 20 15.24 1.29 -0.14
C LYS A 20 15.61 -0.17 -0.32
N SER A 21 16.47 -0.44 -1.32
CA SER A 21 16.94 -1.81 -1.62
C SER A 21 17.80 -2.43 -0.53
N GLU A 22 18.39 -1.62 0.36
CA GLU A 22 19.33 -2.05 1.39
C GLU A 22 18.76 -1.88 2.78
N GLY A 23 19.23 -2.69 3.74
CA GLY A 23 18.79 -2.67 5.13
C GLY A 23 18.09 -3.95 5.57
N ALA A 24 17.72 -3.98 6.86
CA ALA A 24 17.01 -5.09 7.46
C ALA A 24 15.56 -5.13 6.97
N LEU A 25 14.86 -6.24 7.25
CA LEU A 25 13.45 -6.42 6.89
C LEU A 25 12.56 -5.27 7.39
N ARG A 26 12.83 -4.75 8.60
CA ARG A 26 12.10 -3.61 9.20
C ARG A 26 12.31 -2.28 8.47
N ASP A 27 13.36 -2.18 7.65
CA ASP A 27 13.71 -0.97 6.92
C ASP A 27 13.09 -0.96 5.51
N GLN A 28 12.40 -2.04 5.12
CA GLN A 28 11.80 -2.17 3.80
C GLN A 28 10.57 -1.27 3.67
N HIS A 29 10.62 -0.38 2.68
CA HIS A 29 9.60 0.61 2.40
C HIS A 29 9.20 0.53 0.92
N PHE A 30 7.90 0.37 0.69
CA PHE A 30 7.30 0.24 -0.62
C PHE A 30 6.36 1.41 -0.88
N ILE A 31 6.38 1.90 -2.11
CA ILE A 31 5.38 2.85 -2.60
C ILE A 31 4.67 2.24 -3.78
N ILE A 32 3.39 2.57 -3.90
CA ILE A 32 2.54 2.17 -5.01
C ILE A 32 2.07 3.45 -5.66
N THR A 33 2.23 3.53 -6.98
CA THR A 33 1.88 4.74 -7.75
C THR A 33 1.01 4.36 -8.94
N VAL A 34 0.07 5.22 -9.31
CA VAL A 34 -0.65 5.10 -10.58
C VAL A 34 0.32 5.42 -11.72
N ARG A 35 0.40 4.58 -12.76
CA ARG A 35 1.39 4.72 -13.83
C ARG A 35 1.23 6.04 -14.57
N SER A 36 0.01 6.43 -14.96
CA SER A 36 -0.17 7.70 -15.67
C SER A 36 0.22 8.93 -14.85
N ASP A 37 0.07 8.89 -13.53
CA ASP A 37 0.52 9.96 -12.65
C ASP A 37 2.05 10.07 -12.61
N VAL A 38 2.76 8.94 -12.67
CA VAL A 38 4.21 8.95 -12.82
C VAL A 38 4.62 9.54 -14.17
N ASP A 39 3.96 9.12 -15.24
CA ASP A 39 4.34 9.50 -16.61
C ASP A 39 4.08 10.99 -16.87
N LYS A 40 3.08 11.59 -16.20
CA LYS A 40 2.71 13.00 -16.33
C LYS A 40 3.37 13.91 -15.28
N ALA A 41 4.02 13.35 -14.27
CA ALA A 41 4.58 14.14 -13.17
C ALA A 41 5.81 14.96 -13.61
N THR A 42 5.74 16.27 -13.39
CA THR A 42 6.88 17.19 -13.57
C THR A 42 7.66 17.44 -12.28
N PHE A 43 6.99 17.43 -11.11
CA PHE A 43 7.63 17.80 -9.84
C PHE A 43 7.29 16.90 -8.65
N SER A 44 6.09 16.32 -8.59
CA SER A 44 5.68 15.46 -7.48
C SER A 44 4.74 14.36 -7.94
N ILE A 45 4.86 13.17 -7.32
CA ILE A 45 4.00 12.01 -7.57
C ILE A 45 3.23 11.75 -6.28
N LYS A 46 1.90 11.68 -6.38
CA LYS A 46 1.03 11.30 -5.28
C LYS A 46 0.95 9.77 -5.22
N PRO A 47 1.44 9.12 -4.15
CA PRO A 47 1.38 7.66 -4.05
C PRO A 47 -0.07 7.21 -3.90
N PHE A 48 -0.41 6.12 -4.60
CA PHE A 48 -1.62 5.36 -4.34
C PHE A 48 -1.58 4.76 -2.93
N ALA A 49 -0.46 4.15 -2.56
CA ALA A 49 -0.26 3.60 -1.22
C ALA A 49 1.21 3.64 -0.81
N GLU A 50 1.45 3.62 0.49
CA GLU A 50 2.78 3.40 1.05
C GLU A 50 2.72 2.28 2.08
N LEU A 51 3.67 1.35 2.03
CA LEU A 51 3.70 0.18 2.91
C LEU A 51 5.08 -0.04 3.51
N VAL A 52 5.09 -0.42 4.79
CA VAL A 52 6.30 -0.85 5.50
C VAL A 52 6.12 -2.25 6.06
N VAL A 53 7.23 -2.96 6.28
CA VAL A 53 7.21 -4.24 6.98
C VAL A 53 7.43 -4.02 8.47
N LEU A 54 6.46 -4.41 9.28
CA LEU A 54 6.55 -4.36 10.75
C LEU A 54 6.04 -5.67 11.34
N ASN A 55 6.89 -6.33 12.14
CA ASN A 55 6.57 -7.62 12.80
C ASN A 55 6.06 -8.67 11.79
N ASN A 56 6.77 -8.84 10.67
CA ASN A 56 6.41 -9.74 9.56
C ASN A 56 5.02 -9.48 8.96
N ARG A 57 4.55 -8.24 9.02
CA ARG A 57 3.29 -7.82 8.41
C ARG A 57 3.51 -6.60 7.54
N LEU A 58 2.84 -6.56 6.39
CA LEU A 58 2.75 -5.38 5.55
C LEU A 58 1.71 -4.45 6.15
N ARG A 59 2.12 -3.21 6.44
CA ARG A 59 1.25 -2.19 6.99
C ARG A 59 1.24 -0.96 6.11
N PHE A 60 0.04 -0.45 5.83
CA PHE A 60 -0.11 0.83 5.18
C PHE A 60 0.35 1.97 6.10
N VAL A 61 1.26 2.80 5.60
CA VAL A 61 1.57 4.13 6.13
C VAL A 61 0.63 5.14 5.49
N VAL A 62 0.41 5.01 4.18
CA VAL A 62 -0.58 5.77 3.41
C VAL A 62 -1.58 4.79 2.83
N MET A 63 -2.85 4.98 3.17
CA MET A 63 -3.96 4.16 2.70
C MET A 63 -4.49 4.63 1.33
N PRO A 64 -4.76 3.70 0.40
CA PRO A 64 -5.39 4.01 -0.89
C PRO A 64 -6.68 4.79 -0.80
N GLU A 65 -7.53 4.45 0.16
CA GLU A 65 -8.83 5.08 0.38
C GLU A 65 -8.72 6.57 0.68
N THR A 66 -7.57 7.03 1.19
CA THR A 66 -7.31 8.45 1.47
C THR A 66 -6.77 9.19 0.24
N GLN A 67 -6.06 8.50 -0.65
CA GLN A 67 -5.37 9.11 -1.79
C GLN A 67 -6.21 9.01 -3.07
N TYR A 68 -6.79 7.86 -3.36
CA TYR A 68 -7.59 7.56 -4.56
C TYR A 68 -8.82 6.73 -4.16
N PRO A 69 -9.81 7.33 -3.48
CA PRO A 69 -11.00 6.62 -3.02
C PRO A 69 -11.79 5.95 -4.16
N GLU A 70 -11.80 6.55 -5.34
CA GLU A 70 -12.46 6.03 -6.55
C GLU A 70 -11.83 4.74 -7.07
N ILE A 71 -10.50 4.64 -7.05
CA ILE A 71 -9.77 3.43 -7.44
C ILE A 71 -9.93 2.38 -6.32
N ALA A 72 -9.69 2.77 -5.06
CA ALA A 72 -9.75 1.86 -3.92
C ALA A 72 -11.13 1.23 -3.72
N GLY A 73 -12.21 1.98 -4.01
CA GLY A 73 -13.58 1.47 -3.92
C GLY A 73 -14.03 0.61 -5.10
N SER A 74 -13.39 0.75 -6.26
CA SER A 74 -13.78 0.02 -7.49
C SER A 74 -12.92 -1.23 -7.75
N GLU A 75 -11.76 -1.34 -7.09
CA GLU A 75 -10.73 -2.34 -7.38
C GLU A 75 -10.35 -3.15 -6.14
N ASP A 76 -11.31 -3.73 -5.41
CA ASP A 76 -11.02 -4.46 -4.17
C ASP A 76 -10.03 -5.64 -4.36
N GLU A 77 -10.01 -6.25 -5.54
CA GLU A 77 -9.07 -7.32 -5.89
C GLU A 77 -7.61 -6.85 -5.92
N ILE A 78 -7.37 -5.56 -6.10
CA ILE A 78 -6.01 -5.01 -6.21
C ILE A 78 -5.22 -5.17 -4.92
N PHE A 79 -5.89 -5.18 -3.78
CA PHE A 79 -5.23 -5.33 -2.49
C PHE A 79 -4.65 -6.74 -2.33
N SER A 80 -5.37 -7.77 -2.76
CA SER A 80 -4.87 -9.15 -2.80
C SER A 80 -3.72 -9.28 -3.80
N GLU A 81 -3.76 -8.53 -4.89
CA GLU A 81 -2.69 -8.51 -5.89
C GLU A 81 -1.41 -7.85 -5.39
N ILE A 82 -1.55 -6.71 -4.71
CA ILE A 82 -0.46 -6.01 -4.04
C ILE A 82 0.18 -6.91 -2.98
N GLU A 83 -0.65 -7.52 -2.13
CA GLU A 83 -0.18 -8.44 -1.09
C GLU A 83 0.61 -9.60 -1.69
N ARG A 84 0.06 -10.27 -2.71
CA ARG A 84 0.72 -11.40 -3.37
C ARG A 84 2.09 -11.03 -3.91
N ASN A 85 2.19 -9.92 -4.64
CA ASN A 85 3.45 -9.47 -5.23
C ASN A 85 4.49 -9.11 -4.17
N LEU A 86 4.09 -8.37 -3.12
CA LEU A 86 5.01 -7.99 -2.04
C LEU A 86 5.41 -9.18 -1.17
N ALA A 87 4.49 -10.10 -0.87
CA ALA A 87 4.79 -11.33 -0.13
C ALA A 87 5.77 -12.21 -0.90
N GLN A 88 5.58 -12.39 -2.21
CA GLN A 88 6.51 -13.14 -3.05
C GLN A 88 7.90 -12.49 -3.08
N PHE A 89 7.96 -11.17 -3.21
CA PHE A 89 9.22 -10.42 -3.18
C PHE A 89 9.96 -10.60 -1.84
N LEU A 90 9.26 -10.42 -0.72
CA LEU A 90 9.83 -10.52 0.63
C LEU A 90 10.23 -11.96 0.98
N LYS A 91 9.47 -12.96 0.53
CA LYS A 91 9.81 -14.37 0.69
C LYS A 91 11.10 -14.71 -0.06
N SER A 92 11.23 -14.26 -1.30
CA SER A 92 12.44 -14.48 -2.11
C SER A 92 13.68 -13.82 -1.50
N LYS A 93 13.55 -12.56 -1.07
CA LYS A 93 14.70 -11.76 -0.62
C LYS A 93 15.08 -11.97 0.85
N TYR A 94 14.10 -12.14 1.74
CA TYR A 94 14.29 -12.18 3.19
C TYR A 94 13.85 -13.51 3.83
N ARG A 95 13.33 -14.46 3.04
CA ARG A 95 12.85 -15.77 3.53
C ARG A 95 11.80 -15.64 4.63
N VAL A 96 10.91 -14.66 4.49
CA VAL A 96 9.83 -14.37 5.44
C VAL A 96 8.48 -14.44 4.73
N ASP A 97 7.49 -15.03 5.40
CA ASP A 97 6.10 -14.95 4.98
C ASP A 97 5.46 -13.74 5.66
N VAL A 98 4.81 -12.88 4.87
CA VAL A 98 4.13 -11.68 5.35
C VAL A 98 2.68 -11.69 4.89
N SER A 99 1.83 -10.97 5.62
CA SER A 99 0.44 -10.71 5.25
C SER A 99 0.13 -9.22 5.34
N LEU A 100 -0.81 -8.77 4.52
CA LEU A 100 -1.27 -7.40 4.49
C LEU A 100 -2.29 -7.15 5.61
N VAL A 101 -2.02 -6.14 6.43
CA VAL A 101 -2.95 -5.69 7.46
C VAL A 101 -3.77 -4.52 6.92
N ARG A 102 -4.99 -4.80 6.45
CA ARG A 102 -6.02 -3.77 6.28
C ARG A 102 -6.75 -3.59 7.61
N ASN A 103 -6.51 -2.47 8.28
CA ASN A 103 -7.51 -1.96 9.20
C ASN A 103 -8.66 -1.44 8.32
N LYS A 104 -9.89 -1.90 8.54
CA LYS A 104 -11.06 -1.20 8.00
C LYS A 104 -10.90 0.27 8.38
N PRO A 105 -11.14 1.24 7.48
CA PRO A 105 -10.98 2.65 7.79
C PRO A 105 -11.73 2.91 9.09
N SER A 106 -10.98 3.24 10.14
CA SER A 106 -11.52 3.54 11.45
C SER A 106 -12.18 4.91 11.40
N VAL A 107 -13.24 5.03 10.59
CA VAL A 107 -14.30 5.99 10.81
C VAL A 107 -14.93 5.55 12.13
N LYS A 108 -14.71 6.31 13.20
CA LYS A 108 -15.08 6.05 14.61
C LYS A 108 -14.23 5.03 15.38
N ARG A 109 -13.06 5.45 15.86
CA ARG A 109 -12.57 5.05 17.21
C ARG A 109 -12.11 6.22 18.07
N ARG A 110 -12.21 7.46 17.58
CA ARG A 110 -11.84 8.66 18.35
C ARG A 110 -13.03 9.39 19.00
N ALA A 111 -14.26 8.88 18.85
CA ALA A 111 -15.44 9.48 19.49
C ALA A 111 -15.83 8.85 20.84
N ASP A 112 -15.44 7.58 21.10
CA ASP A 112 -15.95 6.84 22.27
C ASP A 112 -15.14 7.06 23.56
N ASN A 113 -14.00 7.77 23.50
CA ASN A 113 -13.16 8.01 24.68
C ASN A 113 -13.40 9.38 25.35
N GLN A 114 -14.37 10.19 24.90
CA GLN A 114 -14.64 11.51 25.49
C GLN A 114 -15.74 11.56 26.55
N TRP A 115 -16.42 10.44 26.85
CA TRP A 115 -17.58 10.45 27.76
C TRP A 115 -17.45 9.55 28.99
N ALA A 116 -16.28 8.94 29.23
CA ALA A 116 -16.07 8.06 30.40
C ALA A 116 -15.60 8.80 31.68
N HIS A 117 -15.56 10.14 31.67
CA HIS A 117 -15.26 10.94 32.85
C HIS A 117 -16.13 12.21 32.87
N ARG A 118 -17.34 12.09 33.39
CA ARG A 118 -17.99 13.11 34.24
C ARG A 118 -19.20 12.54 34.95
#